data_AF-A0A212JXC6-F1
#
_entry.id   AF-A0A212JXC6-F1
#
_cell.length_a   1.000
_cell.length_b   1.000
_cell.length_c   1.000
_cell.angle_alpha   90.00
_cell.angle_beta   90.00
_cell.angle_gamma   90.00
#
_symmetry.space_group_name_H-M   'P 1'
#
loop_
_entity.id
_entity.type
_entity.pdbx_description
1 polymer ?
#
loop_
_entity_poly.entity_id
_entity_poly.type
_entity_poly.pdbx_seq_one_letter_code
_entity_poly.pdbx_strand_id
1 'polypeptide(L)' 'MNTLLFLGNLGTGEIIIIAIVVLLLFGGRKIPELMKGLGKGIKNFKEGVKGIEDDITGDNDTTTKKD' A
#
# COMPACT_ATOMS: atom_id res chain seq x y z
N MET A 1 22.98 6.79 30.05
CA MET A 1 22.45 7.99 29.37
C MET A 1 22.37 7.72 27.87
N ASN A 2 21.44 6.87 27.44
CA ASN A 2 21.25 6.51 26.01
C ASN A 2 19.77 6.63 25.56
N THR A 3 18.86 6.95 26.48
CA THR A 3 17.41 7.00 26.23
C THR A 3 17.00 8.13 25.27
N LEU A 4 17.86 9.14 25.08
CA LEU A 4 17.59 10.30 24.22
C LEU A 4 18.08 10.12 22.77
N LEU A 5 18.99 9.16 22.50
CA LEU A 5 19.38 8.82 21.12
C LEU A 5 18.24 8.10 20.38
N PHE A 6 17.42 7.34 21.12
CA PHE A 6 16.24 6.60 20.62
C PHE A 6 15.13 7.47 20.02
N LEU A 7 15.07 8.77 20.35
CA LEU A 7 13.95 9.64 19.96
C LEU A 7 14.31 10.64 18.84
N GLY A 8 15.59 10.82 18.53
CA GLY A 8 16.09 11.84 17.59
C GLY A 8 16.75 11.29 16.33
N ASN A 9 17.20 10.04 16.32
CA ASN A 9 17.78 9.37 15.15
C ASN A 9 17.03 8.06 14.94
N LEU A 10 16.02 8.07 14.07
CA LEU A 10 15.43 6.83 13.55
C LEU A 10 16.44 6.18 12.60
N GLY A 11 17.50 5.60 13.17
CA GLY A 11 18.49 4.86 12.42
C GLY A 11 17.94 3.48 12.02
N THR A 12 18.68 2.81 11.15
CA THR A 12 18.37 1.44 10.71
C THR A 12 18.26 0.47 11.91
N GLY A 13 19.01 0.73 13.00
CA GLY A 13 18.99 -0.07 14.22
C GLY A 13 17.64 -0.02 14.96
N GLU A 14 17.09 1.18 15.20
CA GLU A 14 15.79 1.32 15.85
C GLU A 14 14.66 0.69 15.04
N ILE A 15 14.67 0.87 13.71
CA ILE A 15 13.64 0.28 12.82
C ILE A 15 13.66 -1.25 12.93
N ILE A 16 14.83 -1.87 12.99
CA ILE A 16 14.96 -3.33 13.17
C ILE A 16 14.37 -3.77 14.52
N ILE A 17 14.65 -3.04 15.61
CA ILE A 17 14.11 -3.37 16.94
C ILE A 17 12.58 -3.28 16.93
N ILE A 18 12.01 -2.20 16.38
CA ILE A 18 10.55 -2.03 16.26
C ILE A 18 9.95 -3.15 15.41
N ALA A 19 10.58 -3.48 14.27
CA ALA A 19 10.14 -4.56 13.41
C ALA A 19 10.14 -5.91 14.15
N ILE A 20 11.15 -6.21 14.96
CA ILE A 20 11.20 -7.43 15.78
C ILE A 20 10.07 -7.45 16.82
N VAL A 21 9.82 -6.33 17.52
CA VAL A 21 8.72 -6.25 18.50
C VAL A 21 7.37 -6.49 17.83
N VAL A 22 7.12 -5.84 16.69
CA VAL A 22 5.91 -6.06 15.88
C VAL A 22 5.81 -7.51 15.41
N LEU A 23 6.93 -8.11 14.99
CA LEU A 23 6.99 -9.51 14.57
C LEU A 23 6.68 -10.50 15.70
N LEU A 24 7.09 -10.19 16.93
CA LEU A 24 6.77 -11.01 18.11
C LEU A 24 5.30 -10.88 18.51
N LEU A 25 4.72 -9.68 18.46
CA LEU A 25 3.32 -9.45 18.81
C LEU A 25 2.34 -10.03 17.79
N PHE A 26 2.60 -9.81 16.50
CA PHE A 26 1.70 -10.24 15.43
C PHE A 26 2.11 -11.59 14.82
N GLY A 27 3.35 -12.02 15.00
CA GLY A 27 3.91 -13.20 14.34
C GLY A 27 4.32 -12.91 12.89
N GLY A 28 5.38 -13.57 12.41
CA GLY A 28 5.90 -13.39 11.05
C GLY A 28 4.96 -13.80 9.91
N ARG A 29 3.87 -14.52 10.22
CA ARG A 29 2.87 -14.95 9.24
C ARG A 29 1.75 -13.92 9.02
N LYS A 30 1.42 -13.09 10.02
CA LYS A 30 0.31 -12.15 9.92
C LYS A 30 0.62 -10.93 9.07
N ILE A 31 1.85 -10.40 9.13
CA ILE A 31 2.25 -9.23 8.33
C ILE A 31 2.12 -9.50 6.82
N PRO A 32 2.65 -10.60 6.25
CA PRO A 32 2.48 -10.90 4.83
C PRO A 32 1.03 -11.21 4.44
N GLU A 33 0.26 -11.83 5.34
CA GLU A 33 -1.16 -12.14 5.11
C GLU A 33 -2.01 -10.87 5.02
N LEU A 34 -1.79 -9.93 5.94
CA LEU A 34 -2.42 -8.60 5.93
C LEU A 34 -2.01 -7.80 4.69
N MET A 35 -0.73 -7.80 4.32
CA MET A 35 -0.25 -7.14 3.10
C MET A 35 -0.88 -7.74 1.83
N LYS A 36 -1.02 -9.07 1.74
CA LYS A 36 -1.70 -9.72 0.63
C LYS A 36 -3.19 -9.33 0.55
N GLY A 37 -3.86 -9.26 1.70
CA GLY A 37 -5.26 -8.80 1.79
C GLY A 37 -5.42 -7.35 1.34
N LEU A 38 -4.62 -6.44 1.89
CA LEU A 38 -4.62 -5.03 1.53
C LEU A 38 -4.24 -4.82 0.05
N GLY A 39 -3.21 -5.53 -0.44
CA GLY A 39 -2.77 -5.42 -1.84
C GLY A 39 -3.85 -5.84 -2.83
N LYS A 40 -4.60 -6.92 -2.53
CA LYS A 40 -5.77 -7.32 -3.33
C LYS A 40 -6.88 -6.27 -3.26
N GLY A 41 -7.15 -5.72 -2.08
CA GLY A 41 -8.15 -4.66 -1.91
C GLY A 41 -7.82 -3.41 -2.71
N ILE A 42 -6.58 -2.92 -2.63
CA ILE A 42 -6.10 -1.75 -3.39
C ILE A 42 -6.15 -2.04 -4.90
N LYS A 43 -5.75 -3.23 -5.33
CA LYS A 43 -5.81 -3.63 -6.74
C LYS A 43 -7.25 -3.60 -7.27
N ASN A 44 -8.17 -4.27 -6.59
CA ASN A 44 -9.58 -4.33 -7.00
C ASN A 44 -10.23 -2.94 -6.95
N PHE A 45 -9.87 -2.11 -5.96
CA PHE A 45 -10.33 -0.72 -5.89
C PHE A 45 -9.86 0.08 -7.10
N LYS A 46 -8.57 -0.03 -7.47
CA LYS A 46 -8.02 0.65 -8.64
C LYS A 46 -8.66 0.18 -9.95
N GLU A 47 -8.89 -1.13 -10.10
CA GLU A 47 -9.56 -1.69 -11.28
C GLU A 47 -11.01 -1.21 -11.39
N GLY A 48 -11.74 -1.16 -10.27
CA GLY A 48 -13.11 -0.64 -10.23
C GLY A 48 -13.18 0.85 -10.58
N VAL A 49 -12.29 1.68 -10.01
CA VAL A 49 -12.22 3.11 -10.34
C VAL A 49 -11.91 3.31 -11.82
N LYS A 50 -10.94 2.57 -12.38
CA LYS A 50 -10.59 2.68 -13.79
C LYS A 50 -11.75 2.27 -14.72
N GLY A 51 -12.46 1.19 -14.40
CA GLY A 51 -13.64 0.79 -15.18
C GLY A 51 -14.73 1.87 -15.19
N ILE A 52 -14.95 2.54 -14.06
CA ILE A 52 -15.90 3.66 -13.97
C ILE A 52 -15.41 4.87 -14.79
N GLU A 53 -14.11 5.16 -14.77
CA GLU A 53 -13.52 6.24 -15.58
C GLU A 53 -13.61 5.96 -17.08
N ASP A 54 -13.39 4.72 -17.50
CA ASP A 54 -13.55 4.26 -18.88
C ASP A 54 -15.03 4.34 -19.31
N ASP A 55 -15.98 4.00 -18.42
CA ASP A 55 -17.44 4.11 -18.66
C ASP A 55 -17.91 5.57 -18.72
N ILE A 56 -17.34 6.48 -17.92
CA ILE A 56 -17.68 7.92 -17.92
C ILE A 56 -17.02 8.65 -19.10
N THR A 57 -15.85 8.21 -19.55
CA THR A 57 -15.11 8.79 -20.69
C THR A 57 -15.58 8.23 -22.04
N GLY A 58 -16.29 7.10 -22.04
CA GLY A 58 -16.79 6.38 -23.21
C GLY A 58 -17.96 7.01 -23.99
N ASP A 59 -18.51 8.15 -23.55
CA ASP A 59 -19.59 8.86 -24.26
C ASP A 59 -19.11 10.09 -25.06
N ASN A 60 -17.79 10.25 -25.29
CA ASN A 60 -17.27 11.36 -26.11
C ASN A 60 -16.29 10.95 -27.24
N ASP A 61 -16.19 9.66 -27.60
CA ASP A 61 -15.44 9.24 -28.80
C ASP A 61 -16.34 8.64 -29.90
N THR A 62 -17.42 9.35 -30.20
CA THR A 62 -18.02 9.34 -31.54
C THR A 62 -17.68 10.67 -32.22
N THR A 63 -16.51 10.78 -32.88
CA THR A 63 -16.23 11.61 -34.08
C THR A 63 -14.74 12.02 -34.21
N THR A 64 -13.87 11.16 -34.77
CA THR A 64 -12.72 11.44 -35.68
C THR A 64 -11.79 10.22 -35.65
N LYS A 65 -11.44 9.50 -36.72
CA LYS A 65 -11.33 9.65 -38.18
C LYS A 65 -11.76 8.30 -38.79
N LYS A 66 -12.59 8.15 -39.82
CA LYS A 66 -12.59 8.68 -41.21
C LYS A 66 -11.31 8.34 -42.00
N ASP A 67 -11.48 7.40 -42.95
CA ASP A 67 -10.69 7.15 -44.16
C ASP A 67 -9.28 6.55 -44.00
#